data_AF-A0A2V8TT54-F1
#
_entry.id   AF-A0A2V8TT54-F1
#
_cell.length_a   1.000
_cell.length_b   1.000
_cell.length_c   1.000
_cell.angle_alpha   90.00
_cell.angle_beta   90.00
_cell.angle_gamma   90.00
#
_symmetry.space_group_name_H-M   'P 1'
#
loop_
_entity.id
_entity.type
_entity.pdbx_description
1 polymer ?
#
loop_
_entity_poly.entity_id
_entity_poly.type
_entity_poly.pdbx_seq_one_letter_code
_entity_poly.pdbx_strand_id
1 'polypeptide(L)' 'MARFHIQDVKSLENTPTSPAQLRTKIGEMILNSTIARAKVEAVNTETGEYRVVLQGTLDREEGKFEEK' A
#
# COMPACT_ATOMS: atom_id res chain seq x y z
N MET A 1 6.20 -10.34 11.47
CA MET A 1 5.98 -9.25 10.49
C MET A 1 4.49 -9.18 10.24
N ALA A 2 3.89 -8.00 10.36
CA ALA A 2 2.46 -7.85 10.10
C ALA A 2 2.18 -8.14 8.61
N ARG A 3 1.24 -9.04 8.33
CA ARG A 3 0.76 -9.27 6.97
C ARG A 3 -0.13 -8.08 6.61
N PHE A 4 0.15 -7.46 5.47
CA PHE A 4 -0.66 -6.38 4.92
C PHE A 4 -1.69 -6.99 3.97
N HIS A 5 -2.98 -6.88 4.29
CA HIS A 5 -4.05 -7.49 3.51
C HIS A 5 -4.71 -6.49 2.57
N ILE A 6 -5.46 -7.01 1.58
CA ILE A 6 -6.21 -6.19 0.62
C ILE A 6 -7.20 -5.23 1.29
N GLN A 7 -7.71 -5.60 2.48
CA GLN A 7 -8.63 -4.77 3.27
C GLN A 7 -7.92 -3.55 3.87
N ASP A 8 -6.62 -3.65 4.16
CA ASP A 8 -5.82 -2.59 4.74
C ASP A 8 -5.50 -1.48 3.74
N VAL A 9 -5.66 -1.74 2.43
CA VAL A 9 -5.47 -0.74 1.36
C VAL A 9 -6.39 0.46 1.57
N LYS A 10 -7.65 0.24 1.93
CA LYS A 10 -8.61 1.32 2.23
C LYS A 10 -8.22 2.15 3.45
N SER A 11 -7.40 1.60 4.34
CA SER A 11 -6.89 2.33 5.50
C SER A 11 -5.88 3.41 5.09
N LEU A 12 -5.24 3.29 3.92
CA LEU A 12 -4.30 4.30 3.40
C LEU A 12 -5.00 5.62 3.08
N GLU A 13 -6.23 5.57 2.56
CA GLU A 13 -7.04 6.76 2.27
C GLU A 13 -7.42 7.53 3.53
N ASN A 14 -7.59 6.80 4.64
CA ASN A 14 -8.05 7.31 5.92
C ASN A 14 -6.92 7.48 6.93
N THR A 15 -5.64 7.41 6.54
CA THR A 15 -4.51 7.58 7.47
C THR A 15 -4.16 9.07 7.56
N PRO A 16 -4.65 9.84 8.56
CA PRO A 16 -4.57 11.30 8.53
C PRO A 16 -3.46 11.86 9.43
N THR A 17 -2.64 11.04 10.09
CA THR A 17 -1.97 11.51 11.32
C THR A 17 -0.45 11.62 11.29
N SER A 18 0.28 10.96 10.38
CA SER A 18 1.72 11.27 10.21
C SER A 18 2.36 10.64 8.96
N PRO A 19 3.34 11.30 8.33
CA PRO A 19 4.15 10.72 7.25
C PRO A 19 4.87 9.41 7.66
N ALA A 20 5.24 9.27 8.93
CA ALA A 20 5.88 8.08 9.45
C ALA A 20 4.95 6.85 9.41
N GLN A 21 3.69 7.01 9.83
CA GLN A 21 2.69 5.94 9.77
C GLN A 21 2.36 5.56 8.32
N LEU A 22 2.24 6.55 7.42
CA LEU A 22 2.01 6.30 6.01
C LEU A 22 3.17 5.52 5.38
N ARG A 23 4.43 5.90 5.67
CA ARG A 23 5.63 5.19 5.21
C ARG A 23 5.61 3.74 5.68
N THR A 24 5.30 3.48 6.95
CA THR A 24 5.25 2.12 7.49
C THR A 24 4.19 1.29 6.76
N LYS A 25 2.96 1.77 6.62
CA LYS A 25 1.89 1.03 5.95
C LYS A 25 2.17 0.78 4.46
N ILE A 26 2.67 1.79 3.74
CA ILE A 26 3.06 1.62 2.33
C ILE A 26 4.22 0.62 2.22
N GLY A 27 5.20 0.69 3.12
CA GLY A 27 6.30 -0.26 3.17
C GLY A 27 5.83 -1.69 3.39
N GLU A 28 4.92 -1.90 4.35
CA GLU A 28 4.31 -3.20 4.60
C GLU A 28 3.48 -3.70 3.41
N MET A 29 2.72 -2.82 2.75
CA MET A 29 1.97 -3.16 1.53
C MET A 29 2.90 -3.63 0.41
N ILE A 30 3.99 -2.90 0.16
CA ILE A 30 4.97 -3.24 -0.88
C ILE A 30 5.66 -4.58 -0.55
N LEU A 31 6.07 -4.78 0.70
CA LEU A 31 6.74 -6.02 1.14
C LEU A 31 5.84 -7.25 1.04
N ASN A 32 4.52 -7.10 1.23
CA ASN A 32 3.56 -8.19 1.13
C ASN A 32 2.93 -8.32 -0.29
N SER A 33 3.35 -7.50 -1.25
CA SER A 33 2.87 -7.58 -2.63
C SER A 33 3.70 -8.55 -3.46
N THR A 34 3.04 -9.42 -4.21
CA THR A 34 3.67 -10.33 -5.18
C THR A 34 4.24 -9.55 -6.37
N ILE A 35 3.55 -8.50 -6.78
CA ILE A 35 3.98 -7.56 -7.81
C ILE A 35 3.67 -6.16 -7.29
N ALA A 36 4.64 -5.24 -7.36
CA ALA A 36 4.45 -3.83 -7.06
C ALA A 36 5.13 -2.97 -8.13
N ARG A 37 4.43 -1.94 -8.62
CA ARG A 37 4.90 -0.99 -9.61
C ARG A 37 4.57 0.42 -9.15
N ALA A 38 5.53 1.33 -9.32
CA ALA A 38 5.34 2.75 -9.07
C ALA A 38 5.42 3.50 -10.40
N LYS A 39 4.50 4.44 -10.60
CA LYS A 39 4.52 5.39 -11.72
C LYS A 39 4.43 6.80 -11.18
N VAL A 40 5.35 7.67 -11.59
CA VAL A 40 5.24 9.10 -11.34
C VAL A 40 4.22 9.67 -12.34
N GLU A 41 3.15 10.26 -11.85
CA GLU A 41 2.14 10.91 -12.68
C GLU A 41 2.43 12.39 -12.92
N ALA A 42 2.85 13.09 -11.87
CA ALA A 42 3.12 14.52 -11.94
C ALA A 42 4.23 14.90 -10.94
N VAL A 43 5.03 15.88 -11.32
CA VAL A 43 5.98 16.55 -10.44
C VAL A 43 5.92 18.04 -10.76
N ASN A 44 5.63 18.86 -9.75
CA ASN A 44 5.76 20.30 -9.83
C ASN A 44 7.10 20.69 -9.19
N THR A 45 8.05 21.12 -10.00
CA THR A 45 9.40 21.48 -9.54
C THR A 45 9.45 22.82 -8.80
N GLU A 46 8.42 23.65 -8.94
CA GLU A 46 8.35 24.96 -8.29
C GLU A 46 7.79 24.84 -6.86
N THR A 47 6.80 23.98 -6.65
CA THR A 47 6.17 23.77 -5.32
C THR A 47 6.72 22.55 -4.59
N GLY A 48 7.37 21.62 -5.30
CA GLY A 48 7.79 20.32 -4.77
C GLY A 48 6.65 19.30 -4.65
N GLU A 49 5.45 19.64 -5.12
CA GLU A 49 4.32 18.70 -5.14
C GLU A 49 4.60 17.57 -6.14
N TYR A 50 4.35 16.33 -5.74
CA TYR A 50 4.47 15.18 -6.62
C TYR A 50 3.27 14.26 -6.44
N ARG A 51 2.95 13.53 -7.52
CA ARG A 51 1.94 12.48 -7.52
C ARG A 51 2.56 11.19 -8.02
N VAL A 52 2.51 10.16 -7.18
CA VAL A 52 2.94 8.80 -7.51
C VAL A 52 1.75 7.87 -7.37
N VAL A 53 1.55 7.03 -8.38
CA VAL A 53 0.56 5.95 -8.37
C VAL A 53 1.30 4.64 -8.10
N LEU A 54 0.88 3.93 -7.06
CA LEU A 54 1.34 2.58 -6.73
C LEU A 54 0.28 1.58 -7.20
N GLN A 55 0.70 0.60 -7.97
CA GLN A 55 -0.14 -0.51 -8.40
C GLN A 55 0.53 -1.82 -7.96
N GLY A 56 -0.19 -2.67 -7.26
CA GLY A 56 0.33 -3.96 -6.84
C GLY A 56 -0.74 -5.03 -6.74
N THR A 57 -0.27 -6.26 -6.56
CA THR A 57 -1.12 -7.43 -6.27
C THR A 57 -0.71 -7.97 -4.92
N LEU A 58 -1.67 -8.03 -3.99
CA LEU A 58 -1.52 -8.68 -2.70
C LEU A 58 -2.10 -10.08 -2.82
N ASP A 59 -1.36 -11.10 -2.36
CA ASP A 59 -1.90 -12.45 -2.28
C ASP A 59 -3.10 -12.45 -1.33
N ARG A 60 -4.22 -13.01 -1.79
CA ARG A 60 -5.31 -13.36 -0.87
C ARG A 60 -4.81 -14.57 -0.10
N GLU A 61 -4.79 -14.49 1.23
CA GLU A 61 -4.75 -15.71 2.02
C GLU A 61 -5.99 -16.52 1.63
N GLU A 62 -5.80 -17.55 0.82
CA GLU A 62 -6.80 -18.61 0.68
C GLU A 62 -7.01 -19.17 2.08
N GLY A 63 -8.20 -18.89 2.62
CA GLY A 63 -8.57 -19.35 3.94
C GLY A 63 -8.41 -20.86 4.00
N LYS A 64 -7.48 -21.34 4.82
CA LYS A 64 -7.62 -22.65 5.44
C LYS A 64 -8.78 -22.58 6.43
N PHE A 65 -10.00 -22.65 5.89
CA PHE A 65 -11.20 -23.02 6.63
C PHE A 65 -12.09 -23.83 5.68
N GLU A 66 -11.65 -25.04 5.37
CA GLU A 66 -12.57 -26.14 5.10
C GLU A 66 -12.51 -27.08 6.31
N GLU A 67 -13.27 -26.74 7.35
CA GLU A 67 -13.84 -27.74 8.25
C GLU A 67 -15.30 -27.91 7.82
N LYS A 68 -15.61 -29.05 7.18
CA LYS A 68 -16.76 -29.91 7.46
C LYS A 68 -16.73 -31.20 6.64
#